data_AF-A0AAU0F465-F1
#
_entry.id   AF-A0AAU0F465-F1
#
_cell.length_a   1.000
_cell.length_b   1.000
_cell.length_c   1.000
_cell.angle_alpha   90.00
_cell.angle_beta   90.00
_cell.angle_gamma   90.00
#
_symmetry.space_group_name_H-M   'P 1'
#
loop_
_entity.id
_entity.type
_entity.pdbx_description
1 polymer ?
#
loop_
_entity_poly.entity_id
_entity_poly.type
_entity_poly.pdbx_seq_one_letter_code
_entity_poly.pdbx_strand_id
1 'polypeptide(L)' 'MNKAEDALSLLEKAISASDDPYTSYYFTRKAGLMALALKKNAEAKKYFTTIDEQYKEYDNGMSDSYIEMVKYY' A
#
# COMPACT_ATOMS: atom_id res chain seq x y z
N MET A 1 -21.79 -4.50 -7.69
CA MET A 1 -20.34 -4.54 -7.98
C MET A 1 -19.60 -3.80 -6.89
N ASN A 2 -18.60 -4.44 -6.28
CA ASN A 2 -17.82 -3.88 -5.18
C ASN A 2 -16.62 -3.10 -5.74
N LYS A 3 -16.86 -1.87 -6.20
CA LYS A 3 -15.88 -1.03 -6.92
C LYS A 3 -14.54 -0.85 -6.18
N ALA A 4 -14.54 -1.00 -4.85
CA ALA A 4 -13.35 -0.84 -4.02
C ALA A 4 -12.40 -2.04 -4.12
N GLU A 5 -12.91 -3.26 -4.27
CA GLU A 5 -12.06 -4.45 -4.49
C GLU A 5 -11.50 -4.49 -5.92
N ASP A 6 -12.30 -4.06 -6.90
CA ASP A 6 -11.83 -3.86 -8.27
C ASP A 6 -10.69 -2.84 -8.31
N ALA A 7 -10.82 -1.74 -7.55
CA ALA A 7 -9.78 -0.72 -7.44
C ALA A 7 -8.49 -1.27 -6.82
N LEU A 8 -8.58 -2.08 -5.76
CA LEU A 8 -7.39 -2.72 -5.16
C LEU A 8 -6.69 -3.64 -6.17
N SER A 9 -7.44 -4.44 -6.92
CA SER A 9 -6.90 -5.33 -7.95
C SER A 9 -6.21 -4.57 -9.09
N LEU A 10 -6.74 -3.40 -9.47
CA LEU A 10 -6.11 -2.53 -10.47
C LEU A 10 -4.82 -1.89 -9.96
N LEU A 11 -4.76 -1.54 -8.66
CA LEU A 11 -3.55 -1.03 -8.04
C LEU A 11 -2.44 -2.09 -8.01
N GLU A 12 -2.77 -3.34 -7.70
CA GLU A 12 -1.79 -4.44 -7.75
C GLU A 12 -1.21 -4.65 -9.15
N LYS A 13 -2.04 -4.57 -10.19
CA LYS A 13 -1.58 -4.62 -11.58
C LYS A 13 -0.69 -3.42 -11.93
N ALA A 14 -0.99 -2.25 -11.40
CA ALA A 14 -0.16 -1.06 -11.63
C ALA A 14 1.21 -1.22 -10.94
N ILE A 15 1.26 -1.76 -9.72
CA ILE A 15 2.52 -2.07 -9.02
C ILE A 15 3.35 -3.06 -9.84
N SER A 16 2.73 -4.16 -10.31
CA SER A 16 3.46 -5.21 -11.04
C SER A 16 3.91 -4.81 -12.45
N ALA A 17 3.25 -3.82 -13.08
CA ALA A 17 3.61 -3.30 -14.39
C ALA A 17 4.52 -2.06 -14.33
N SER A 18 4.86 -1.56 -13.13
CA SER A 18 5.68 -0.37 -12.97
C SER A 18 7.16 -0.72 -12.90
N ASP A 19 7.94 -0.16 -13.82
CA ASP A 19 9.40 -0.29 -13.85
C ASP A 19 10.13 0.90 -13.20
N ASP A 20 9.40 1.95 -12.81
CA ASP A 20 9.93 3.14 -12.14
C ASP A 20 9.74 3.04 -10.61
N PRO A 21 10.81 3.14 -9.79
CA PRO A 21 10.72 2.96 -8.35
C PRO A 21 9.74 3.91 -7.65
N TYR A 22 9.68 5.17 -8.07
CA TYR A 22 8.75 6.14 -7.49
C TYR A 22 7.29 5.81 -7.84
N THR A 23 7.04 5.38 -9.06
CA THR A 23 5.71 4.95 -9.52
C THR A 23 5.26 3.69 -8.79
N SER A 24 6.15 2.71 -8.58
CA SER A 24 5.88 1.51 -7.80
C SER A 24 5.58 1.85 -6.33
N TYR A 25 6.36 2.75 -5.72
CA TYR A 25 6.06 3.30 -4.40
C TYR A 25 4.67 3.93 -4.33
N TYR A 26 4.35 4.82 -5.28
CA TYR A 26 3.08 5.55 -5.31
C TYR A 26 1.87 4.62 -5.36
N PHE A 27 1.90 3.61 -6.23
CA PHE A 27 0.80 2.64 -6.32
C PHE A 27 0.76 1.70 -5.11
N THR A 28 1.91 1.32 -4.54
CA THR A 28 1.98 0.53 -3.30
C THR A 28 1.34 1.28 -2.14
N ARG A 29 1.62 2.58 -1.99
CA ARG A 29 1.00 3.43 -0.96
C ARG A 29 -0.50 3.55 -1.15
N LYS A 30 -0.97 3.71 -2.39
CA LYS A 30 -2.41 3.73 -2.69
C LYS A 30 -3.09 2.40 -2.37
N ALA A 31 -2.44 1.27 -2.64
CA ALA A 31 -2.96 -0.05 -2.30
C ALA A 31 -3.07 -0.22 -0.77
N GLY A 32 -2.05 0.21 -0.01
CA GLY A 32 -2.08 0.24 1.46
C GLY A 32 -3.26 1.03 2.02
N LEU A 33 -3.47 2.26 1.54
CA LEU A 33 -4.59 3.11 1.96
C LEU A 33 -5.96 2.52 1.57
N MET A 34 -6.08 1.92 0.38
CA MET A 34 -7.31 1.27 -0.07
C MET A 34 -7.62 0.03 0.78
N ALA A 35 -6.63 -0.82 1.04
CA ALA A 35 -6.79 -1.98 1.91
C ALA A 35 -7.22 -1.56 3.33
N LEU A 36 -6.62 -0.50 3.87
CA LEU A 36 -7.03 0.06 5.14
C LEU A 36 -8.50 0.54 5.13
N ALA A 37 -8.91 1.28 4.10
CA ALA A 37 -10.30 1.73 3.94
C ALA A 37 -11.29 0.56 3.82
N LEU A 38 -10.84 -0.57 3.28
CA LEU A 38 -11.59 -1.82 3.18
C LEU A 38 -11.56 -2.67 4.46
N LYS A 39 -10.92 -2.19 5.54
CA LYS A 39 -10.67 -2.94 6.79
C LYS A 39 -9.88 -4.24 6.58
N LYS A 40 -9.08 -4.29 5.51
CA LYS A 40 -8.17 -5.38 5.17
C LYS A 40 -6.80 -5.12 5.80
N ASN A 41 -6.75 -5.15 7.13
CA ASN A 41 -5.58 -4.66 7.90
C ASN A 41 -4.32 -5.49 7.64
N ALA A 42 -4.46 -6.80 7.39
CA ALA A 42 -3.34 -7.67 7.05
C ALA A 42 -2.74 -7.30 5.68
N GLU A 43 -3.57 -7.06 4.66
CA GLU A 43 -3.10 -6.57 3.36
C GLU A 43 -2.51 -5.16 3.46
N ALA A 44 -3.18 -4.26 4.19
CA ALA A 44 -2.66 -2.91 4.42
C ALA A 44 -1.25 -2.95 5.02
N LYS A 45 -1.04 -3.78 6.07
CA LYS A 45 0.26 -3.99 6.69
C LYS A 45 1.31 -4.44 5.68
N LYS A 46 0.98 -5.40 4.81
CA LYS A 46 1.92 -5.89 3.79
C LYS A 46 2.39 -4.75 2.88
N TYR A 47 1.49 -3.93 2.35
CA TYR A 47 1.87 -2.82 1.47
C TYR A 47 2.75 -1.80 2.19
N PHE A 48 2.41 -1.40 3.42
CA PHE A 48 3.22 -0.45 4.18
C PHE A 48 4.59 -1.03 4.58
N THR A 49 4.67 -2.33 4.90
CA THR A 49 5.95 -3.01 5.12
C THR A 49 6.80 -3.02 3.85
N THR A 50 6.21 -3.30 2.67
CA THR A 50 6.93 -3.19 1.40
C THR A 50 7.49 -1.79 1.16
N ILE A 51 6.75 -0.74 1.53
CA ILE A 51 7.23 0.64 1.42
C ILE A 51 8.40 0.91 2.37
N ASP A 52 8.31 0.50 3.63
CA ASP A 52 9.41 0.69 4.58
C ASP A 52 10.69 -0.06 4.16
N GLU A 53 10.54 -1.25 3.58
CA GLU A 53 11.66 -2.07 3.13
C GLU A 53 12.29 -1.62 1.80
N GLN A 54 11.47 -1.17 0.83
CA GLN A 54 11.94 -0.93 -0.55
C GLN A 54 11.90 0.52 -1.00
N TYR A 55 11.07 1.36 -0.36
CA TYR A 55 10.74 2.71 -0.82
C TYR A 55 10.90 3.78 0.26
N LYS A 56 11.69 3.49 1.31
CA LYS A 56 11.89 4.36 2.47
C LYS A 56 12.29 5.79 2.09
N GLU A 57 13.13 5.94 1.06
CA GLU A 57 13.59 7.24 0.55
C GLU A 57 12.46 8.10 -0.05
N TYR A 58 11.41 7.47 -0.60
CA TYR A 58 10.25 8.18 -1.15
C TYR A 58 9.15 8.43 -0.11
N ASP A 59 9.11 7.59 0.92
CA ASP A 59 8.06 7.59 1.93
C ASP A 59 8.37 8.50 3.13
N ASN A 60 9.65 8.78 3.38
CA ASN A 60 10.11 9.59 4.52
C ASN A 60 9.56 9.11 5.88
N GLY A 61 9.37 7.79 6.04
CA GLY A 61 8.93 7.16 7.30
C GLY A 61 7.42 7.25 7.59
N MET A 62 6.58 7.65 6.62
CA MET A 62 5.12 7.67 6.83
C MET A 62 4.53 6.27 7.09
N SER A 63 5.10 5.23 6.46
CA SER A 63 4.63 3.84 6.54
C SER A 63 4.78 3.23 7.93
N ASP A 64 5.75 3.68 8.73
CA ASP A 64 5.91 3.26 10.12
C ASP A 64 4.65 3.57 10.94
N SER A 65 4.06 4.74 10.72
CA SER A 65 2.83 5.15 11.41
C SER A 65 1.64 4.25 11.02
N TYR A 66 1.54 3.87 9.75
CA TYR A 66 0.48 2.98 9.29
C TYR A 66 0.68 1.54 9.78
N ILE A 67 1.91 1.03 9.79
CA ILE A 67 2.26 -0.29 10.34
C ILE A 67 1.92 -0.37 11.82
N GLU A 68 2.16 0.69 12.59
CA GLU A 68 1.78 0.73 14.00
C GLU A 68 0.26 0.79 14.16
N MET A 69 -0.42 1.63 13.37
CA MET A 69 -1.88 1.77 13.45
C MET A 69 -2.62 0.44 13.22
N VAL A 70 -2.22 -0.34 12.21
CA VAL A 70 -2.88 -1.63 11.90
C VAL A 70 -2.64 -2.74 12.93
N LYS A 71 -1.81 -2.52 13.97
CA LYS A 71 -1.70 -3.46 15.10
C LYS A 71 -2.89 -3.38 16.06
N TYR A 72 -3.55 -2.23 16.12
CA TYR A 72 -4.61 -1.94 17.11
C TYR A 72 -6.02 -1.89 16.51
N TYR A 73 -6.14 -1.92 15.18
CA TYR A 73 -7.39 -1.93 14.44
C TYR A 73 -7.64 -3.29 13.78
#